data_AF-X1FZ70-F1
#
_entry.id   AF-X1FZ70-F1
#
_cell.length_a   1.000
_cell.length_b   1.000
_cell.length_c   1.000
_cell.angle_alpha   90.00
_cell.angle_beta   90.00
_cell.angle_gamma   90.00
#
_symmetry.space_group_name_H-M   'P 1'
#
loop_
_entity.id
_entity.type
_entity.pdbx_description
1 polymer ?
#
loop_
_entity_poly.entity_id
_entity_poly.type
_entity_poly.pdbx_seq_one_letter_code
_entity_poly.pdbx_strand_id
1 'polypeptide(L)'
;LKNTGKRKKYFLTRFGDILYLRTRYKDKKSKARYLLDEALSIVKNQRISLSRARIECFLSALSSYREVVEGIGLLIGGPRCHEAIRQSVIKEGNLIIENQEKKLRQMEN
;
A
#
# COMPACT_ATOMS: atom_id res chain seq x y z
N LEU A 1 3.61 -1.68 -26.73
CA LEU A 1 2.51 -1.26 -25.83
C LEU A 1 1.63 -0.25 -26.57
N LYS A 2 0.29 -0.33 -26.48
CA LYS A 2 -0.63 0.67 -27.06
C LYS A 2 -1.16 1.59 -25.96
N ASN A 3 -0.99 2.90 -26.11
CA ASN A 3 -1.57 3.89 -25.19
C ASN A 3 -3.11 3.89 -25.33
N THR A 4 -3.83 3.87 -24.21
CA THR A 4 -5.31 3.84 -24.15
C THR A 4 -5.89 4.95 -23.28
N GLY A 5 -5.14 6.03 -23.07
CA GLY A 5 -5.55 7.22 -22.34
C GLY A 5 -5.05 7.28 -20.90
N LYS A 6 -5.38 8.38 -20.20
CA LYS A 6 -5.02 8.63 -18.81
C LYS A 6 -6.08 8.08 -17.85
N ARG A 7 -5.65 7.66 -16.66
CA ARG A 7 -6.51 7.19 -15.56
C ARG A 7 -6.08 7.87 -14.27
N LYS A 8 -7.06 8.34 -13.48
CA LYS A 8 -6.80 8.88 -12.14
C LYS A 8 -6.50 7.74 -11.16
N LYS A 9 -5.62 7.98 -10.19
CA LYS A 9 -5.37 7.09 -9.05
C LYS A 9 -5.21 7.95 -7.80
N TYR A 10 -5.97 7.62 -6.77
CA TYR A 10 -5.76 8.14 -5.41
C TYR A 10 -4.74 7.25 -4.70
N PHE A 11 -3.78 7.86 -4.00
CA PHE A 11 -2.70 7.14 -3.34
C PHE A 11 -2.30 7.82 -2.03
N LEU A 12 -2.30 7.05 -0.96
CA LEU A 12 -2.00 7.50 0.39
C LEU A 12 -0.48 7.44 0.59
N THR A 13 0.14 8.57 0.95
CA THR A 13 1.59 8.65 1.14
C THR A 13 1.96 9.14 2.53
N ARG A 14 3.27 9.16 2.83
CA ARG A 14 3.79 9.76 4.07
C ARG A 14 3.61 11.28 4.10
N PHE A 15 3.53 11.94 2.95
CA PHE A 15 3.48 13.40 2.84
C PHE A 15 2.06 13.91 2.54
N GLY A 16 1.06 13.10 2.85
CA GLY A 16 -0.33 13.36 2.51
C GLY A 16 -0.81 12.56 1.31
N ASP A 17 -2.10 12.63 1.08
CA ASP A 17 -2.75 11.87 0.03
C ASP A 17 -2.67 12.61 -1.31
N ILE A 18 -2.39 11.86 -2.38
CA ILE A 18 -2.25 12.43 -3.72
C ILE A 18 -3.27 11.82 -4.69
N LEU A 19 -3.75 12.65 -5.61
CA LEU A 19 -4.50 12.21 -6.79
C LEU A 19 -3.65 12.50 -8.02
N TYR A 20 -3.20 11.46 -8.72
CA TYR A 20 -2.40 11.63 -9.93
C TYR A 20 -3.00 10.95 -11.15
N LEU A 21 -2.61 11.43 -12.33
CA LEU A 21 -2.96 10.85 -13.62
C LEU A 21 -1.83 9.95 -14.11
N ARG A 22 -2.17 8.71 -14.44
CA ARG A 22 -1.25 7.73 -15.03
C ARG A 22 -1.75 7.27 -16.38
N THR A 23 -0.84 7.04 -17.32
CA THR A 23 -1.19 6.53 -18.65
C THR A 23 -1.45 5.03 -18.58
N ARG A 24 -2.59 4.59 -19.13
CA ARG A 24 -2.93 3.17 -19.26
C ARG A 24 -2.43 2.65 -20.61
N TYR A 25 -1.57 1.66 -20.57
CA TYR A 25 -1.12 0.93 -21.74
C TYR A 25 -1.81 -0.42 -21.83
N LYS A 26 -2.07 -0.89 -23.05
CA LYS A 26 -2.43 -2.29 -23.33
C LYS A 26 -1.21 -3.01 -23.93
N ASP A 27 -0.90 -4.18 -23.38
CA ASP A 27 0.10 -5.08 -23.96
C ASP A 27 -0.47 -5.90 -25.12
N LYS A 28 0.39 -6.61 -25.87
CA LYS A 28 0.01 -7.54 -26.95
C LYS A 28 -1.00 -8.59 -26.47
N LYS A 29 -0.94 -8.98 -25.20
CA LYS A 29 -1.89 -9.89 -24.52
C LYS A 29 -3.15 -9.19 -23.96
N SER A 30 -3.45 -7.96 -24.38
CA SER A 30 -4.57 -7.14 -23.88
C SER A 30 -4.57 -6.82 -22.37
N LYS A 31 -3.49 -7.13 -21.64
CA LYS A 31 -3.34 -6.77 -20.22
C LYS A 31 -3.06 -5.28 -20.05
N ALA A 32 -3.71 -4.66 -19.08
CA ALA A 32 -3.49 -3.26 -18.73
C ALA A 32 -2.19 -3.12 -17.94
N ARG A 33 -1.31 -2.21 -18.39
CA ARG A 33 -0.04 -1.84 -17.77
C ARG A 33 -0.02 -0.35 -17.45
N TYR A 34 0.64 0.00 -16.36
CA TYR A 34 0.78 1.38 -15.90
C TYR A 34 2.27 1.61 -15.64
N LEU A 35 2.99 2.12 -16.64
CA LEU A 35 4.46 2.25 -16.57
C LEU A 35 4.93 3.10 -15.39
N LEU A 36 4.15 4.12 -15.00
CA LEU A 36 4.43 4.92 -13.82
C LEU A 36 4.33 4.10 -12.52
N ASP A 37 3.27 3.31 -12.34
CA ASP A 37 3.12 2.44 -11.17
C ASP A 37 4.24 1.38 -11.14
N GLU A 38 4.59 0.81 -12.29
CA GLU A 38 5.68 -0.17 -12.40
C GLU A 38 7.04 0.42 -12.05
N ALA A 39 7.36 1.63 -12.53
CA ALA A 39 8.60 2.34 -12.19
C ALA A 39 8.68 2.70 -10.69
N LEU A 40 7.53 2.91 -10.04
CA LEU A 40 7.43 3.18 -8.60
C LEU A 40 7.28 1.90 -7.76
N SER A 41 7.39 0.71 -8.38
CA SER A 41 7.17 -0.59 -7.72
C SER A 41 5.83 -0.69 -6.99
N ILE A 42 4.80 -0.02 -7.50
CA ILE A 42 3.44 -0.02 -6.95
C ILE A 42 2.70 -1.24 -7.49
N VAL A 43 2.29 -2.12 -6.58
CA VAL A 43 1.54 -3.34 -6.92
C VAL A 43 0.13 -2.97 -7.40
N LYS A 44 -0.45 -3.83 -8.26
CA LYS A 44 -1.84 -3.69 -8.70
C LYS A 44 -2.77 -3.54 -7.49
N ASN A 45 -3.69 -2.57 -7.55
CA ASN A 45 -4.64 -2.23 -6.49
C ASN A 45 -4.05 -1.70 -5.17
N GLN A 46 -2.73 -1.54 -5.07
CA GLN A 46 -2.13 -0.86 -3.93
C GLN A 46 -2.58 0.60 -3.90
N ARG A 47 -3.16 1.01 -2.77
CA ARG A 47 -3.66 2.37 -2.52
C ARG A 47 -2.80 3.14 -1.53
N ILE A 48 -1.91 2.48 -0.80
CA ILE A 48 -1.09 3.05 0.27
C ILE A 48 0.38 2.79 -0.01
N SER A 49 1.24 3.78 0.22
CA SER A 49 2.68 3.60 0.12
C SER A 49 3.17 2.68 1.23
N LEU A 50 4.26 1.95 0.97
CA LEU A 50 4.88 1.09 1.98
C LEU A 50 5.32 1.90 3.21
N SER A 51 5.83 3.11 2.99
CA SER A 51 6.22 4.03 4.07
C SER A 51 5.04 4.42 4.96
N ARG A 52 3.87 4.71 4.35
CA ARG A 52 2.66 5.04 5.09
C ARG A 52 2.16 3.83 5.87
N ALA A 53 2.04 2.67 5.22
CA ALA A 53 1.62 1.42 5.87
C ALA A 53 2.51 1.06 7.08
N ARG A 54 3.83 1.25 6.96
CA ARG A 54 4.79 1.04 8.06
C ARG A 54 4.52 1.96 9.25
N ILE A 55 4.21 3.24 9.01
CA ILE A 55 3.84 4.19 10.07
C ILE A 55 2.55 3.74 10.75
N GLU A 56 1.52 3.34 9.98
CA GLU A 56 0.25 2.87 10.56
C GLU A 56 0.48 1.65 11.46
N CYS A 57 1.28 0.68 11.00
CA CYS A 57 1.59 -0.52 11.77
C CYS A 57 2.44 -0.23 13.01
N PHE A 58 3.43 0.65 12.89
CA PHE A 58 4.29 1.04 14.01
C PHE A 58 3.47 1.72 15.12
N LEU A 59 2.65 2.70 14.78
CA LEU A 59 1.80 3.39 15.75
C LEU A 59 0.77 2.44 16.38
N SER A 60 0.25 1.47 15.60
CA SER A 60 -0.69 0.47 16.10
C SER A 60 -0.08 -0.53 17.09
N ALA A 61 1.25 -0.64 17.16
CA ALA A 61 1.93 -1.42 18.19
C ALA A 61 2.01 -0.67 19.54
N LEU A 62 1.82 0.65 19.53
CA LEU A 62 1.96 1.52 20.70
C LEU A 62 0.62 2.04 21.22
N SER A 63 -0.43 2.02 20.41
CA SER A 63 -1.71 2.66 20.70
C SER A 63 -2.88 1.92 20.03
N SER A 64 -4.09 2.21 20.49
CA SER A 64 -5.31 1.65 19.89
C SER A 64 -5.51 2.17 18.45
N TYR A 65 -6.18 1.39 17.60
CA TYR A 65 -6.44 1.80 16.21
C TYR A 65 -7.19 3.14 16.09
N ARG A 66 -7.95 3.54 17.11
CA ARG A 66 -8.67 4.83 17.14
C ARG A 66 -7.71 6.00 17.40
N GLU A 67 -6.82 5.86 18.39
CA GLU A 67 -5.78 6.86 18.66
C GLU A 67 -4.83 6.99 17.47
N VAL A 68 -4.51 5.89 16.78
CA VAL A 68 -3.70 5.93 15.56
C VAL A 68 -4.40 6.74 14.46
N VAL A 69 -5.73 6.66 14.30
CA VAL A 69 -6.46 7.52 13.34
C VAL A 69 -6.24 8.99 13.65
N GLU A 70 -6.36 9.39 14.91
CA GLU A 70 -6.16 10.78 15.35
C GLU A 70 -4.72 11.24 15.11
N GLY A 71 -3.74 10.45 15.57
CA GLY A 71 -2.32 10.75 15.39
C GLY A 71 -1.91 10.85 13.92
N ILE A 72 -2.41 9.94 13.07
CA ILE A 72 -2.20 9.99 11.63
C ILE A 72 -2.84 11.23 11.00
N GLY A 73 -4.05 11.57 11.42
CA GLY A 73 -4.77 12.75 10.95
C GLY A 73 -3.99 14.04 11.22
N LEU A 74 -3.36 14.14 12.40
CA LEU A 74 -2.53 15.28 12.77
C LEU A 74 -1.18 15.31 12.06
N LEU A 75 -0.50 14.17 11.94
CA LEU A 75 0.87 14.11 11.44
C LEU A 75 0.98 14.15 9.91
N ILE A 76 0.02 13.54 9.22
CA ILE A 76 0.11 13.33 7.77
C ILE A 76 -1.13 13.88 7.05
N GLY A 77 -2.25 14.01 7.76
CA GLY A 77 -3.53 14.32 7.15
C GLY A 77 -4.11 13.14 6.38
N GLY A 78 -5.24 13.42 5.73
CA GLY A 78 -6.01 12.45 4.96
C GLY A 78 -6.92 11.58 5.84
N PRO A 79 -8.17 11.33 5.42
CA PRO A 79 -9.11 10.52 6.19
C PRO A 79 -8.70 9.04 6.16
N ARG A 80 -8.58 8.44 7.34
CA ARG A 80 -8.35 6.99 7.50
C ARG A 80 -9.28 6.48 8.60
N CYS A 81 -9.94 5.34 8.39
CA CYS A 81 -10.75 4.73 9.43
C CYS A 81 -9.94 3.66 10.19
N HIS A 82 -10.29 3.48 11.47
CA HIS A 82 -9.62 2.53 12.36
C HIS A 82 -9.66 1.09 11.82
N GLU A 83 -10.76 0.67 11.20
CA GLU A 83 -10.86 -0.67 10.59
C GLU A 83 -9.89 -0.84 9.42
N ALA A 84 -9.66 0.20 8.62
CA ALA A 84 -8.69 0.09 7.53
C ALA A 84 -7.24 0.03 8.04
N ILE A 85 -6.95 0.64 9.19
CA ILE A 85 -5.67 0.47 9.90
C ILE A 85 -5.56 -0.96 10.42
N ARG A 86 -6.59 -1.47 11.11
CA ARG A 86 -6.65 -2.86 11.60
C ARG A 86 -6.38 -3.87 10.49
N GLN A 87 -7.05 -3.74 9.34
CA GLN A 87 -6.83 -4.62 8.19
C GLN A 87 -5.40 -4.52 7.63
N SER A 88 -4.79 -3.33 7.67
CA SER A 88 -3.40 -3.15 7.23
C SER A 88 -2.45 -3.90 8.18
N VAL A 89 -2.67 -3.78 9.50
CA VAL A 89 -1.90 -4.50 10.52
C VAL A 89 -2.04 -6.01 10.40
N ILE A 90 -3.26 -6.54 10.26
CA ILE A 90 -3.51 -7.97 10.08
C ILE A 90 -2.79 -8.49 8.82
N LYS A 91 -2.89 -7.75 7.72
CA LYS A 91 -2.23 -8.12 6.47
C LYS A 91 -0.72 -8.19 6.63
N GLU A 92 -0.09 -7.18 7.24
CA GLU A 92 1.34 -7.19 7.48
C GLU A 92 1.75 -8.31 8.45
N GLY A 93 0.96 -8.57 9.50
CA GLY A 93 1.17 -9.70 10.42
C GLY A 93 1.21 -11.04 9.70
N ASN A 94 0.22 -11.30 8.83
CA ASN A 94 0.19 -12.54 8.03
C ASN A 94 1.39 -12.65 7.10
N LEU A 95 1.81 -11.55 6.46
CA LEU A 95 3.00 -11.54 5.59
C LEU A 95 4.28 -11.84 6.37
N ILE A 96 4.40 -11.38 7.61
CA ILE A 96 5.54 -11.68 8.47
C ILE A 96 5.58 -13.18 8.79
N ILE A 97 4.44 -13.77 9.18
CA ILE A 97 4.32 -15.20 9.50
C ILE A 97 4.69 -16.04 8.28
N GLU A 98 4.09 -15.76 7.11
CA GLU A 98 4.41 -16.48 5.87
C GLU A 98 5.90 -16.40 5.51
N ASN A 99 6.53 -15.25 5.75
CA ASN A 99 7.96 -15.07 5.48
C ASN A 99 8.84 -15.85 6.46
N GLN A 100 8.44 -15.93 7.73
CA GLN A 100 9.13 -16.76 8.73
C GLN A 100 9.04 -18.24 8.38
N GLU A 101 7.86 -18.74 8.02
CA GLU A 101 7.66 -20.14 7.59
C GLU A 101 8.46 -20.50 6.33
N LYS A 102 8.59 -19.57 5.38
CA LYS A 102 9.42 -19.76 4.18
C LYS A 102 10.90 -19.88 4.54
N LYS A 103 11.38 -19.06 5.46
CA LYS A 103 12.77 -19.12 5.94
C LYS A 103 13.07 -20.42 6.68
N LEU A 104 12.15 -20.88 7.54
CA LEU A 104 12.30 -22.16 8.25
C LEU A 104 12.44 -23.33 7.27
N ARG A 105 11.53 -23.42 6.28
CA ARG A 105 11.60 -24.44 5.21
C ARG A 105 12.87 -24.40 4.37
N GLN A 106 13.51 -23.24 4.25
CA GLN A 106 14.79 -23.12 3.53
C GLN A 106 15.99 -23.57 4.37
N MET A 107 15.88 -23.57 5.70
CA MET A 107 16.93 -24.05 6.59
C MET A 107 16.83 -25.56 6.83
N GLU A 108 15.64 -26.15 6.65
CA GLU A 108 15.39 -27.59 6.80
C GLU A 108 15.73 -28.41 5.54
N ASN A 109 15.85 -27.77 4.37
CA ASN A 109 16.28 -28.39 3.10
C ASN A 109 17.77 -28.15 2.87
#